data_AF-U9UTE6-F1
#
_entry.id   AF-U9UTE6-F1
#
_cell.length_a   1.000
_cell.length_b   1.000
_cell.length_c   1.000
_cell.angle_alpha   90.00
_cell.angle_beta   90.00
_cell.angle_gamma   90.00
#
_symmetry.space_group_name_H-M   'P 1'
#
loop_
_entity.id
_entity.type
_entity.pdbx_description
1 polymer ?
#
loop_
_entity_poly.entity_id
_entity_poly.type
_entity_poly.pdbx_seq_one_letter_code
_entity_poly.pdbx_strand_id
1 'polypeptide(L)'
;MLQAVIRKEKNITTRNLKYNEEFKNFLVILGTYSPRVLDLFRQNLEGLTIQNIRRLRSNSEDMLTNPTLCFENVVWFKRFLDSVGYNRPIATMSDNTKLRPRLR
;
A
#
# COMPACT_ATOMS: atom_id res chain seq x y z
N MET A 1 7.67 -14.49 4.76
CA MET A 1 8.73 -14.99 3.86
C MET A 1 9.21 -16.38 4.26
N LEU A 2 9.64 -16.61 5.51
CA LEU A 2 10.08 -17.93 5.99
C LEU A 2 9.07 -19.07 5.69
N GLN A 3 7.76 -18.80 5.87
CA GLN A 3 6.72 -19.79 5.58
C GLN A 3 6.65 -20.22 4.10
N ALA A 4 6.98 -19.34 3.17
CA ALA A 4 6.97 -19.68 1.75
C ALA A 4 8.16 -20.59 1.41
N VAL A 5 9.32 -20.33 1.99
CA VAL A 5 10.52 -21.17 1.88
C VAL A 5 10.25 -22.55 2.47
N ILE A 6 9.75 -22.61 3.71
CA ILE A 6 9.41 -23.88 4.39
C ILE A 6 8.39 -24.71 3.59
N ARG A 7 7.39 -24.07 2.99
CA ARG A 7 6.40 -24.79 2.15
C ARG A 7 7.04 -25.32 0.87
N LYS A 8 7.93 -24.56 0.24
CA LYS A 8 8.65 -24.97 -0.97
C LYS A 8 9.56 -26.17 -0.69
N GLU A 9 10.29 -26.14 0.42
CA GLU A 9 11.12 -27.27 0.89
C GLU A 9 10.29 -28.54 1.15
N LYS A 10 9.06 -28.37 1.66
CA LYS A 10 8.13 -29.47 1.93
C LYS A 10 7.31 -29.90 0.70
N ASN A 11 7.58 -29.36 -0.50
CA ASN A 11 6.77 -29.55 -1.71
C ASN A 11 5.27 -29.23 -1.52
N ILE A 12 4.96 -28.32 -0.59
CA ILE A 12 3.60 -27.85 -0.32
C ILE A 12 3.34 -26.59 -1.16
N THR A 13 2.13 -26.48 -1.71
CA THR A 13 1.75 -25.31 -2.50
C THR A 13 1.79 -24.02 -1.67
N THR A 14 2.24 -22.93 -2.27
CA THR A 14 2.16 -21.58 -1.70
C THR A 14 0.79 -20.93 -1.94
N ARG A 15 -0.19 -21.66 -2.49
CA ARG A 15 -1.56 -21.16 -2.66
C ARG A 15 -2.15 -20.78 -1.31
N ASN A 16 -2.84 -19.64 -1.27
CA ASN A 16 -3.47 -19.05 -0.09
C ASN A 16 -2.50 -18.77 1.08
N LEU A 17 -1.20 -18.58 0.82
CA LEU A 17 -0.28 -18.09 1.84
C LEU A 17 -0.74 -16.71 2.34
N LYS A 18 -1.00 -16.60 3.63
CA LYS A 18 -1.34 -15.33 4.28
C LYS A 18 -0.05 -14.61 4.64
N TYR A 19 0.07 -13.37 4.20
CA TYR A 19 1.12 -12.45 4.61
C TYR A 19 0.63 -11.63 5.81
N ASN A 20 1.53 -11.20 6.68
CA ASN A 20 1.22 -10.21 7.72
C ASN A 20 0.95 -8.83 7.10
N GLU A 21 0.28 -7.96 7.85
CA GLU A 21 -0.15 -6.64 7.35
C GLU A 21 1.04 -5.74 7.00
N GLU A 22 2.13 -5.78 7.77
CA GLU A 22 3.31 -4.94 7.51
C GLU A 22 3.93 -5.29 6.14
N PHE A 23 4.06 -6.58 5.83
CA PHE A 23 4.60 -7.02 4.55
C PHE A 23 3.63 -6.76 3.40
N LYS A 24 2.32 -6.89 3.63
CA LYS A 24 1.31 -6.48 2.63
C LYS A 24 1.44 -5.00 2.33
N ASN A 25 1.50 -4.14 3.35
CA ASN A 25 1.65 -2.69 3.19
C ASN A 25 2.93 -2.32 2.43
N PHE A 26 4.06 -2.97 2.75
CA PHE A 26 5.30 -2.82 2.01
C PHE A 26 5.13 -3.15 0.51
N LEU A 27 4.54 -4.29 0.17
CA LEU A 27 4.31 -4.69 -1.22
C LEU A 27 3.31 -3.77 -1.94
N VAL A 28 2.31 -3.26 -1.22
CA VAL A 28 1.35 -2.28 -1.74
C VAL A 28 2.08 -0.99 -2.10
N ILE A 29 2.95 -0.46 -1.22
CA ILE A 29 3.77 0.74 -1.46
C ILE A 29 4.68 0.51 -2.67
N LEU A 30 5.40 -0.62 -2.70
CA LEU A 30 6.32 -0.99 -3.79
C LEU A 30 5.59 -1.05 -5.14
N GLY A 31 4.43 -1.69 -5.18
CA GLY A 31 3.59 -1.81 -6.38
C GLY A 31 2.94 -0.49 -6.81
N THR A 32 2.69 0.45 -5.89
CA THR A 32 2.27 1.82 -6.23
C THR A 32 3.39 2.56 -6.95
N TYR A 33 4.62 2.42 -6.44
CA TYR A 33 5.77 3.17 -6.94
C TYR A 33 6.19 2.68 -8.33
N SER A 34 6.27 1.35 -8.51
CA SER A 34 6.57 0.76 -9.81
C SER A 34 6.16 -0.71 -9.88
N PRO A 35 5.23 -1.07 -10.78
CA PRO A 35 4.91 -2.47 -11.07
C PRO A 35 6.13 -3.30 -11.47
N ARG A 36 7.10 -2.68 -12.18
CA ARG A 36 8.34 -3.35 -12.59
C ARG A 36 9.22 -3.70 -11.40
N VAL A 37 9.33 -2.80 -10.42
CA VAL A 37 10.11 -3.05 -9.20
C VAL A 37 9.45 -4.14 -8.37
N LEU A 38 8.12 -4.15 -8.28
CA LEU A 38 7.38 -5.23 -7.65
C LEU A 38 7.65 -6.58 -8.35
N ASP A 39 7.66 -6.62 -9.68
CA ASP A 39 7.94 -7.86 -10.40
C ASP A 39 9.40 -8.34 -10.22
N LEU A 40 10.38 -7.43 -10.22
CA LEU A 40 11.78 -7.74 -9.87
C LEU A 40 11.91 -8.29 -8.45
N PHE A 41 11.22 -7.69 -7.49
CA PHE A 41 11.17 -8.21 -6.12
C PHE A 41 10.60 -9.64 -6.10
N ARG A 42 9.52 -9.88 -6.83
CA ARG A 42 8.84 -11.18 -6.90
C ARG A 42 9.64 -12.30 -7.56
N GLN A 43 10.59 -11.96 -8.43
CA GLN A 43 11.53 -12.94 -8.99
C GLN A 43 12.44 -13.55 -7.91
N ASN A 44 12.76 -12.77 -6.88
CA ASN A 44 13.68 -13.17 -5.81
C ASN A 44 12.95 -13.65 -4.56
N LEU A 45 11.76 -13.11 -4.28
CA LEU A 45 11.02 -13.34 -3.04
C LEU A 45 9.53 -13.53 -3.31
N GLU A 46 8.91 -14.52 -2.67
CA GLU A 46 7.47 -14.77 -2.77
C GLU A 46 6.66 -13.58 -2.20
N GLY A 47 5.66 -13.14 -2.95
CA GLY A 47 4.86 -11.95 -2.61
C GLY A 47 3.56 -11.83 -3.39
N LEU A 48 2.79 -10.78 -3.08
CA LEU A 48 1.53 -10.46 -3.75
C LEU A 48 1.73 -10.05 -5.20
N THR A 49 0.87 -10.53 -6.09
CA THR A 49 0.81 -10.07 -7.47
C THR A 49 0.20 -8.67 -7.54
N ILE A 50 0.46 -7.95 -8.64
CA ILE A 50 -0.18 -6.66 -8.90
C ILE A 50 -1.72 -6.76 -8.91
N GLN A 51 -2.26 -7.89 -9.39
CA GLN A 51 -3.70 -8.15 -9.38
C GLN A 51 -4.24 -8.31 -7.95
N ASN A 52 -3.53 -9.03 -7.09
CA ASN A 52 -3.91 -9.17 -5.68
C ASN A 52 -3.85 -7.82 -4.96
N ILE A 53 -2.84 -7.01 -5.22
CA ILE A 53 -2.74 -5.65 -4.67
C ILE A 53 -3.91 -4.78 -5.14
N ARG A 54 -4.26 -4.81 -6.42
CA ARG A 54 -5.43 -4.07 -6.94
C ARG A 54 -6.73 -4.52 -6.28
N ARG A 55 -6.90 -5.83 -6.06
CA ARG A 55 -8.07 -6.39 -5.37
C ARG A 55 -8.12 -6.01 -3.89
N LEU A 56 -6.97 -5.98 -3.21
CA LEU A 56 -6.90 -5.51 -1.82
C LEU A 56 -7.33 -4.05 -1.74
N ARG A 57 -6.88 -3.20 -2.68
CA ARG A 57 -7.28 -1.79 -2.74
C ARG A 57 -8.76 -1.61 -3.04
N SER A 58 -9.32 -2.37 -3.98
CA SER A 58 -10.76 -2.27 -4.29
C SER A 58 -11.65 -2.69 -3.12
N ASN A 59 -11.13 -3.51 -2.21
CA ASN A 59 -11.85 -4.02 -1.05
C ASN A 59 -11.62 -3.19 0.21
N SER A 60 -10.68 -2.24 0.21
CA SER A 60 -10.46 -1.33 1.34
C SER A 60 -11.34 -0.10 1.18
N GLU A 61 -12.17 0.21 2.18
CA GLU A 61 -12.95 1.46 2.22
C GLU A 61 -12.03 2.70 2.23
N ASP A 62 -10.84 2.59 2.84
CA ASP A 62 -9.81 3.64 2.95
C ASP A 62 -9.06 3.93 1.63
N MET A 63 -9.53 3.42 0.49
CA MET A 63 -8.82 3.62 -0.76
C MET A 63 -8.83 5.11 -1.14
N LEU A 64 -7.66 5.62 -1.56
CA LEU A 64 -7.38 6.95 -2.14
C LEU A 64 -8.17 7.26 -3.45
N THR A 65 -9.37 6.70 -3.58
CA THR A 65 -10.34 6.95 -4.65
C THR A 65 -11.51 7.79 -4.19
N ASN A 66 -11.69 7.99 -2.87
CA ASN A 66 -12.66 8.94 -2.36
C ASN A 66 -12.12 10.37 -2.54
N PRO A 67 -12.73 11.20 -3.41
CA PRO A 67 -12.28 12.57 -3.62
C PRO A 67 -12.65 13.50 -2.44
N THR A 68 -13.48 13.05 -1.50
CA THR A 68 -13.75 13.83 -0.28
C THR A 68 -12.54 13.79 0.65
N LEU A 69 -12.27 14.91 1.32
CA LEU A 69 -11.21 15.02 2.32
C LEU A 69 -11.27 13.83 3.30
N CYS A 70 -10.32 12.90 3.23
CA CYS A 70 -10.19 11.82 4.21
C CYS A 70 -9.64 12.42 5.51
N PHE A 71 -10.53 12.76 6.45
CA PHE A 71 -10.18 13.25 7.78
C PHE A 71 -9.22 12.30 8.53
N GLU A 72 -9.28 11.01 8.23
CA GLU A 72 -8.38 9.99 8.76
C GLU A 72 -6.90 10.28 8.45
N ASN A 73 -6.60 10.77 7.24
CA ASN A 73 -5.23 11.14 6.87
C ASN A 73 -4.72 12.31 7.72
N VAL A 74 -5.59 13.28 8.02
CA VAL A 74 -5.27 14.41 8.90
C VAL A 74 -5.05 13.93 10.34
N VAL A 75 -5.87 13.01 10.82
CA VAL A 75 -5.74 12.41 12.16
C VAL A 75 -4.45 11.60 12.28
N TRP A 76 -4.11 10.77 11.29
CA TRP A 76 -2.84 10.03 11.29
C TRP A 76 -1.64 10.96 11.23
N PHE A 77 -1.70 11.99 10.39
CA PHE A 77 -0.65 13.01 10.35
C PHE A 77 -0.50 13.71 11.70
N LYS A 78 -1.60 14.08 12.37
CA LYS A 78 -1.56 14.67 13.71
C LYS A 78 -0.92 13.74 14.75
N ARG A 79 -1.32 12.45 14.76
CA ARG A 79 -0.74 11.44 15.66
C ARG A 79 0.76 11.28 15.44
N PHE A 80 1.21 11.34 14.19
CA PHE A 80 2.63 11.32 13.85
C PHE A 80 3.36 12.55 14.38
N LEU A 81 2.80 13.76 14.20
CA LEU A 81 3.40 14.98 14.75
C LEU A 81 3.52 14.93 16.28
N ASP A 82 2.50 14.40 16.95
CA ASP A 82 2.52 14.22 18.40
C ASP A 82 3.58 13.22 18.86
N SER A 83 3.79 12.12 18.12
CA SER A 83 4.79 11.12 18.48
C SER A 83 6.22 11.63 18.39
N VAL A 84 6.48 12.62 17.53
CA VAL A 84 7.78 13.29 17.41
C VAL A 84 7.86 14.59 18.24
N GLY A 85 6.81 14.92 19.01
CA GLY A 85 6.76 16.13 19.84
C GLY A 85 6.75 17.43 19.05
N TYR A 86 6.28 17.42 17.81
CA TYR A 86 6.27 18.61 16.96
C TYR A 86 5.14 19.58 17.37
N ASN A 87 5.52 20.80 17.77
CA ASN A 87 4.61 21.84 18.25
C ASN A 87 4.70 23.16 17.46
N ARG A 88 5.36 23.15 16.30
CA ARG A 88 5.56 24.35 15.47
C ARG A 88 4.39 24.56 14.49
N PRO A 89 4.25 25.76 13.91
CA PRO A 89 3.24 26.01 12.89
C PRO A 89 3.39 25.11 11.67
N ILE A 90 2.26 24.62 11.16
CA ILE A 90 2.19 23.80 9.94
C ILE A 90 1.60 24.68 8.84
N ALA A 91 2.32 24.83 7.72
CA ALA A 91 1.77 25.46 6.54
C ALA A 91 1.01 24.42 5.71
N THR A 92 -0.21 24.75 5.29
CA THR A 92 -1.02 23.93 4.39
C THR A 92 -1.18 24.65 3.06
N MET A 93 -0.91 23.97 1.95
CA MET A 93 -1.05 24.50 0.60
C MET A 93 -1.98 23.59 -0.20
N SER A 94 -2.80 24.19 -1.05
CA SER A 94 -3.64 23.47 -2.01
C SER A 94 -3.51 24.11 -3.39
N ASP A 95 -3.62 23.28 -4.42
CA ASP A 95 -3.75 23.71 -5.80
C ASP A 95 -4.77 22.82 -6.53
N ASN A 96 -5.16 23.26 -7.72
CA ASN A 96 -6.08 22.51 -8.56
C ASN A 96 -5.31 21.90 -9.73
N THR A 97 -5.21 20.57 -9.75
CA THR A 97 -4.66 19.84 -10.90
C THR A 97 -5.74 19.71 -11.99
N LYS A 98 -5.53 20.31 -13.16
CA LYS A 98 -6.41 20.10 -14.32
C LYS A 98 -6.21 18.68 -14.87
N LEU A 99 -7.24 17.86 -14.76
CA LEU A 99 -7.27 16.52 -15.34
C LEU A 99 -7.86 16.55 -16.75
N ARG A 100 -7.47 15.60 -17.60
CA ARG A 100 -8.10 15.43 -18.92
C ARG A 100 -9.53 14.91 -18.73
N PRO A 101 -10.54 15.54 -19.37
CA PRO A 101 -11.91 15.02 -19.34
C PRO A 101 -11.95 13.60 -19.90
N ARG A 102 -12.59 12.68 -19.18
CA ARG A 102 -12.84 11.31 -19.64
C ARG A 102 -14.12 10.81 -18.99
N LEU A 103 -14.95 10.09 -19.74
CA LEU A 103 -16.07 9.34 -19.17
C LEU A 103 -15.50 8.22 -18.28
N ARG A 104 -15.96 8.18 -17.04
CA ARG A 104 -15.51 7.23 -16.01
C ARG A 104 -16.44 6.04 -15.94
#